data_AF-A0A6C0DDS6-F1
#
_entry.id   AF-A0A6C0DDS6-F1
#
_cell.length_a   1.000
_cell.length_b   1.000
_cell.length_c   1.000
_cell.angle_alpha   90.00
_cell.angle_beta   90.00
_cell.angle_gamma   90.00
#
_symmetry.space_group_name_H-M   'P 1'
#
loop_
_entity.id
_entity.type
_entity.pdbx_description
1 polymer ?
#
loop_
_entity_poly.entity_id
_entity_poly.type
_entity_poly.pdbx_seq_one_letter_code
_entity_poly.pdbx_strand_id
1 'polypeptide(L)'
;MNPLYPILLGINTKVCDDMLDGVISVSPVIAQSVQSVLIVLFMLTAQNDFYFSLVCFVLTLFNVGIDQPFWKSLIPVAAIMTLLYLPMMGDNAILKIILTFIALGAFLLVMSFEDRLFPEEVSKEKIVFRAILILGMIGFYFTPIMDWVPRFSKEPIQKNILIMISYLCMSVATMSYLFYGNKPQKAIN
;
A
#
# COMPACT_ATOMS: atom_id res chain seq x y z
N MET A 1 -15.89 9.57 -1.51
CA MET A 1 -14.96 8.91 -0.57
C MET A 1 -14.60 9.75 0.66
N ASN A 2 -14.44 9.12 1.83
CA ASN A 2 -13.68 9.70 2.95
C ASN A 2 -12.17 9.42 2.76
N PRO A 3 -11.31 10.43 2.54
CA PRO A 3 -9.88 10.22 2.29
C PRO A 3 -9.11 9.68 3.51
N LEU A 4 -9.70 9.73 4.71
CA LEU A 4 -9.07 9.25 5.93
C LEU A 4 -8.77 7.75 5.87
N TYR A 5 -9.69 6.93 5.33
CA TYR A 5 -9.53 5.48 5.30
C TYR A 5 -8.34 5.00 4.45
N PRO A 6 -8.19 5.43 3.18
CA PRO A 6 -7.02 5.06 2.39
C PRO A 6 -5.70 5.58 2.99
N ILE A 7 -5.70 6.77 3.60
CA ILE A 7 -4.52 7.31 4.29
C ILE A 7 -4.12 6.41 5.46
N LEU A 8 -5.06 6.12 6.36
CA LEU A 8 -4.81 5.26 7.53
C LEU A 8 -4.41 3.86 7.09
N LEU A 9 -5.02 3.33 6.02
CA LEU A 9 -4.66 2.03 5.46
C LEU A 9 -3.19 2.02 5.05
N GLY A 10 -2.71 2.98 4.26
CA GLY A 10 -1.31 3.01 3.84
C GLY A 10 -0.32 3.14 5.00
N ILE A 11 -0.62 3.97 6.01
CA ILE A 11 0.20 4.09 7.23
C ILE A 11 0.26 2.74 7.95
N ASN A 12 -0.90 2.14 8.21
CA ASN A 12 -0.99 0.91 8.97
C ASN A 12 -0.40 -0.29 8.22
N THR A 13 -0.49 -0.31 6.88
CA THR A 13 0.19 -1.31 6.05
C THR A 13 1.69 -1.24 6.27
N LYS A 14 2.31 -0.05 6.22
CA LYS A 14 3.76 0.07 6.41
C LYS A 14 4.18 -0.30 7.84
N VAL A 15 3.43 0.13 8.85
CA VAL A 15 3.69 -0.25 10.24
C VAL A 15 3.58 -1.77 10.42
N CYS A 16 2.59 -2.40 9.79
CA CYS A 16 2.44 -3.86 9.81
C CYS A 16 3.60 -4.57 9.11
N ASP A 17 4.04 -4.10 7.94
CA ASP A 17 5.24 -4.62 7.24
C ASP A 17 6.47 -4.53 8.15
N ASP A 18 6.78 -3.33 8.65
CA ASP A 18 7.95 -3.09 9.51
C ASP A 18 7.95 -3.97 10.77
N MET A 19 6.78 -4.26 11.33
CA MET A 19 6.64 -5.14 12.49
C MET A 19 6.81 -6.61 12.15
N LEU A 20 6.30 -7.06 11.00
CA LEU A 20 6.45 -8.44 10.54
C LEU A 20 7.89 -8.75 10.11
N ASP A 21 8.58 -7.75 9.55
CA ASP A 21 9.97 -7.86 9.12
C ASP A 21 10.96 -7.64 10.29
N GLY A 22 10.46 -7.38 11.50
CA GLY A 22 11.27 -7.20 12.70
C GLY A 22 12.04 -5.86 12.76
N VAL A 23 11.74 -4.93 11.84
CA VAL A 23 12.28 -3.56 11.82
C VAL A 23 11.82 -2.77 13.04
N ILE A 24 10.56 -2.98 13.47
CA ILE A 24 10.00 -2.41 14.70
C ILE A 24 9.67 -3.54 15.67
N SER A 25 10.33 -3.54 16.84
CA SER A 25 10.03 -4.48 17.92
C SER A 25 8.86 -3.98 18.78
N VAL A 26 7.78 -4.76 18.84
CA VAL A 26 6.61 -4.48 19.70
C VAL A 26 6.15 -5.73 20.43
N SER A 27 5.30 -5.55 21.43
CA SER A 27 4.67 -6.68 22.12
C SER A 27 3.69 -7.44 21.18
N PRO A 28 3.50 -8.76 21.38
CA PRO A 28 2.60 -9.55 20.54
C PRO A 28 1.16 -9.04 20.49
N VAL A 29 0.66 -8.47 21.60
CA VAL A 29 -0.70 -7.92 21.68
C VAL A 29 -0.86 -6.70 20.77
N ILE A 30 0.15 -5.82 20.74
CA ILE A 30 0.16 -4.64 19.86
C ILE A 30 0.24 -5.11 18.41
N ALA A 31 1.07 -6.12 18.11
CA ALA A 31 1.17 -6.71 16.77
C ALA A 31 -0.17 -7.22 16.24
N GLN A 32 -0.88 -8.01 17.04
CA GLN A 32 -2.21 -8.51 16.67
C GLN A 32 -3.23 -7.38 16.51
N SER A 33 -3.12 -6.33 17.32
CA SER A 33 -4.01 -5.17 17.23
C SER A 33 -3.79 -4.39 15.93
N VAL A 34 -2.55 -4.12 15.54
CA VAL A 34 -2.18 -3.47 14.27
C VAL A 34 -2.67 -4.26 13.07
N GLN A 35 -2.48 -5.58 13.10
CA GLN A 35 -2.98 -6.52 12.08
C GLN A 35 -4.50 -6.49 11.96
N SER A 36 -5.22 -6.48 13.09
CA SER A 36 -6.69 -6.42 13.10
C SER A 36 -7.20 -5.08 12.57
N VAL A 37 -6.56 -3.98 12.95
CA VAL A 37 -6.86 -2.64 12.43
C VAL A 37 -6.64 -2.57 10.93
N LEU A 38 -5.61 -3.26 10.40
CA LEU A 38 -5.36 -3.33 8.96
C LEU A 38 -6.54 -3.95 8.21
N ILE A 39 -7.06 -5.06 8.72
CA ILE A 39 -8.21 -5.75 8.13
C ILE A 39 -9.43 -4.83 8.13
N VAL A 40 -9.69 -4.11 9.22
CA VAL A 40 -10.81 -3.15 9.30
C VAL A 40 -10.64 -1.99 8.32
N LEU A 41 -9.45 -1.39 8.26
CA LEU A 41 -9.15 -0.29 7.33
C LEU A 41 -9.24 -0.73 5.87
N PHE A 42 -8.80 -1.96 5.57
CA PHE A 42 -8.98 -2.58 4.27
C PHE A 42 -10.47 -2.68 3.93
N MET A 43 -11.28 -3.20 4.85
CA MET A 43 -12.72 -3.34 4.64
C MET A 43 -13.41 -1.99 4.40
N LEU A 44 -13.07 -0.97 5.19
CA LEU A 44 -13.62 0.39 5.05
C LEU A 44 -13.19 1.06 3.74
N THR A 45 -11.97 0.82 3.27
CA THR A 45 -11.46 1.42 2.03
C THR A 45 -12.04 0.75 0.78
N ALA A 46 -12.23 -0.58 0.85
CA ALA A 46 -12.83 -1.40 -0.19
C ALA A 46 -14.37 -1.29 -0.27
N GLN A 47 -15.00 -0.64 0.71
CA GLN A 47 -16.45 -0.52 0.76
C GLN A 47 -17.00 0.06 -0.55
N ASN A 48 -17.93 -0.69 -1.16
CA ASN A 48 -18.60 -0.36 -2.41
C ASN A 48 -17.66 -0.20 -3.62
N ASP A 49 -16.48 -0.83 -3.61
CA ASP A 49 -15.48 -0.70 -4.66
C ASP A 49 -14.93 -2.06 -5.10
N PHE A 50 -15.61 -2.64 -6.09
CA PHE A 50 -15.25 -3.92 -6.70
C PHE A 50 -13.79 -3.94 -7.19
N TYR A 51 -13.38 -2.90 -7.93
CA TYR A 51 -12.08 -2.87 -8.60
C TYR A 51 -10.93 -2.78 -7.59
N PHE A 52 -11.10 -2.01 -6.52
CA PHE A 52 -10.14 -1.97 -5.43
C PHE A 52 -10.04 -3.33 -4.73
N SER A 53 -11.17 -3.94 -4.36
CA SER A 53 -11.16 -5.28 -3.74
C SER A 53 -10.51 -6.35 -4.64
N LEU A 54 -10.77 -6.28 -5.95
CA LEU A 54 -10.19 -7.19 -6.94
C LEU A 54 -8.66 -7.04 -7.02
N VAL A 55 -8.15 -5.81 -7.06
CA VAL A 55 -6.70 -5.55 -7.03
C VAL A 55 -6.07 -6.14 -5.78
N CYS A 56 -6.64 -5.87 -4.61
CA CYS A 56 -6.14 -6.40 -3.36
C CYS A 56 -6.19 -7.93 -3.33
N PHE A 57 -7.26 -8.54 -3.83
CA PHE A 57 -7.36 -9.99 -3.93
C PHE A 57 -6.25 -10.58 -4.80
N VAL A 58 -6.05 -10.03 -6.00
CA VAL A 58 -4.96 -10.44 -6.91
C VAL A 58 -3.60 -10.25 -6.24
N LEU A 59 -3.34 -9.09 -5.62
CA LEU A 59 -2.08 -8.85 -4.90
C LEU A 59 -1.85 -9.88 -3.80
N THR A 60 -2.87 -10.21 -3.00
CA THR A 60 -2.75 -11.23 -1.95
C THR A 60 -2.52 -12.64 -2.48
N LEU A 61 -2.87 -12.92 -3.74
CA LEU A 61 -2.62 -14.22 -4.40
C LEU A 61 -1.22 -14.32 -5.01
N PHE A 62 -0.72 -13.23 -5.59
CA PHE A 62 0.49 -13.24 -6.43
C PHE A 62 1.73 -12.67 -5.77
N ASN A 63 1.65 -12.09 -4.57
CA ASN A 63 2.84 -11.54 -3.94
C ASN A 63 3.85 -12.66 -3.62
N VAL A 64 4.88 -12.76 -4.46
CA VAL A 64 6.11 -13.51 -4.21
C VAL A 64 6.78 -12.82 -3.02
N GLY A 65 6.85 -13.50 -1.87
CA GLY A 65 7.28 -12.88 -0.61
C GLY A 65 6.24 -12.90 0.50
N ILE A 66 5.06 -13.51 0.28
CA ILE A 66 4.16 -13.89 1.40
C ILE A 66 4.73 -15.12 2.11
N ASP A 67 5.85 -14.93 2.79
CA ASP A 67 6.34 -15.89 3.78
C ASP A 67 5.58 -15.73 5.10
N GLN A 68 5.10 -14.51 5.37
CA GLN A 68 4.39 -14.19 6.60
C GLN A 68 2.92 -14.70 6.58
N PRO A 69 2.50 -15.51 7.59
CA PRO A 69 1.15 -16.06 7.67
C PRO A 69 0.03 -15.01 7.66
N PHE A 70 0.32 -13.81 8.16
CA PHE A 70 -0.67 -12.73 8.23
C PHE A 70 -1.15 -12.29 6.84
N TRP A 71 -0.25 -12.07 5.87
CA TRP A 71 -0.68 -11.65 4.53
C TRP A 71 -1.53 -12.71 3.81
N LYS A 72 -1.28 -14.01 4.07
CA LYS A 72 -2.14 -15.11 3.58
C LYS A 72 -3.55 -15.04 4.16
N SER A 73 -3.69 -14.57 5.38
CA SER A 73 -5.01 -14.43 6.04
C SER A 73 -5.89 -13.37 5.38
N LEU A 74 -5.32 -12.45 4.58
CA LEU A 74 -6.08 -11.44 3.85
C LEU A 74 -6.76 -11.99 2.58
N ILE A 75 -6.29 -13.12 2.03
CA ILE A 75 -6.86 -13.75 0.83
C ILE A 75 -8.38 -13.95 0.96
N PRO A 76 -8.90 -14.65 2.01
CA PRO A 76 -10.34 -14.85 2.13
C PRO A 76 -11.11 -13.53 2.32
N VAL A 77 -10.54 -12.55 3.04
CA VAL A 77 -11.19 -11.25 3.25
C VAL A 77 -11.32 -10.51 1.92
N ALA A 78 -10.24 -10.43 1.13
CA ALA A 78 -10.25 -9.77 -0.17
C ALA A 78 -11.16 -10.50 -1.18
N ALA A 79 -11.19 -11.83 -1.14
CA ALA A 79 -12.09 -12.64 -1.97
C ALA A 79 -13.57 -12.35 -1.64
N ILE A 80 -13.94 -12.38 -0.36
CA ILE A 80 -15.32 -12.10 0.09
C ILE A 80 -15.74 -10.70 -0.33
N MET A 81 -14.89 -9.70 -0.13
CA MET A 81 -15.17 -8.32 -0.51
C MET A 81 -15.35 -8.16 -2.02
N THR A 82 -14.52 -8.84 -2.82
CA THR A 82 -14.62 -8.86 -4.28
C THR A 82 -15.94 -9.48 -4.74
N LEU A 83 -16.35 -10.60 -4.13
CA LEU A 83 -17.63 -11.24 -4.44
C LEU A 83 -18.83 -10.39 -4.00
N LEU A 84 -18.74 -9.78 -2.81
CA LEU A 84 -19.79 -8.92 -2.25
C LEU A 84 -20.05 -7.70 -3.14
N TYR A 85 -19.00 -7.08 -3.69
CA TYR A 85 -19.11 -5.90 -4.54
C TYR A 85 -19.13 -6.20 -6.03
N LEU A 86 -19.11 -7.46 -6.45
CA LEU A 86 -19.26 -7.84 -7.86
C LEU A 86 -20.44 -7.16 -8.58
N PRO A 87 -21.64 -7.01 -7.96
CA PRO A 87 -22.75 -6.29 -8.59
C PRO A 87 -22.46 -4.81 -8.90
N MET A 88 -21.42 -4.23 -8.28
CA MET A 88 -21.01 -2.83 -8.46
C MET A 88 -19.98 -2.63 -9.59
N MET A 89 -19.65 -3.67 -10.36
CA MET A 89 -18.73 -3.54 -11.51
C MET A 89 -19.23 -2.53 -12.57
N GLY A 90 -20.55 -2.38 -12.68
CA GLY A 90 -21.18 -1.48 -13.65
C GLY A 90 -20.88 -1.84 -15.11
N ASP A 91 -21.13 -0.89 -16.01
CA ASP A 91 -20.97 -1.11 -17.45
C ASP A 91 -19.49 -1.25 -17.87
N ASN A 92 -19.26 -1.89 -19.02
CA ASN A 92 -17.91 -2.12 -19.57
C ASN A 92 -16.98 -2.87 -18.59
N ALA A 93 -17.54 -3.76 -17.78
CA ALA A 93 -16.83 -4.45 -16.71
C ALA A 93 -15.54 -5.13 -17.18
N ILE A 94 -15.59 -5.85 -18.31
CA ILE A 94 -14.43 -6.56 -18.88
C ILE A 94 -13.30 -5.58 -19.21
N LEU A 95 -13.61 -4.48 -19.90
CA LEU A 95 -12.61 -3.47 -20.26
C LEU A 95 -11.98 -2.85 -19.00
N LYS A 96 -12.80 -2.50 -18.01
CA LYS A 96 -12.31 -1.96 -16.74
C LYS A 96 -11.43 -2.96 -15.98
N ILE A 97 -11.77 -4.25 -15.97
CA ILE A 97 -10.94 -5.30 -15.38
C ILE A 97 -9.58 -5.37 -16.08
N ILE A 98 -9.55 -5.34 -17.42
CA ILE A 98 -8.30 -5.32 -18.20
C ILE A 98 -7.45 -4.09 -17.84
N LEU A 99 -8.06 -2.90 -17.80
CA LEU A 99 -7.37 -1.67 -17.42
C LEU A 99 -6.83 -1.73 -15.99
N THR A 100 -7.59 -2.32 -15.07
CA THR A 100 -7.16 -2.55 -13.68
C THR A 100 -5.93 -3.46 -13.62
N PHE A 101 -5.89 -4.55 -14.39
CA PHE A 101 -4.71 -5.43 -14.46
C PHE A 101 -3.50 -4.74 -15.10
N ILE A 102 -3.71 -3.90 -16.12
CA ILE A 102 -2.62 -3.10 -16.72
C ILE A 102 -2.04 -2.12 -15.70
N ALA A 103 -2.90 -1.41 -14.96
CA ALA A 103 -2.48 -0.49 -13.91
C ALA A 103 -1.71 -1.22 -12.79
N LEU A 104 -2.21 -2.40 -12.38
CA LEU A 104 -1.54 -3.25 -11.41
C LEU A 104 -0.17 -3.73 -11.89
N GLY A 105 -0.08 -4.18 -13.15
CA GLY A 105 1.18 -4.60 -13.76
C GLY A 105 2.21 -3.47 -13.81
N ALA A 106 1.78 -2.26 -14.21
CA ALA A 106 2.65 -1.08 -14.20
C ALA A 106 3.16 -0.76 -12.78
N PHE A 107 2.30 -0.88 -11.78
CA PHE A 107 2.67 -0.67 -10.38
C PHE A 107 3.70 -1.70 -9.89
N LEU A 108 3.47 -2.99 -10.14
CA LEU A 108 4.40 -4.06 -9.77
C LEU A 108 5.76 -3.92 -10.46
N LEU A 109 5.78 -3.45 -11.72
CA LEU A 109 7.02 -3.15 -12.44
C LEU A 109 7.82 -2.02 -11.76
N VAL A 110 7.15 -0.96 -11.31
CA VAL A 110 7.80 0.15 -10.60
C VAL A 110 8.39 -0.33 -9.27
N MET A 111 7.66 -1.14 -8.50
CA MET A 111 8.16 -1.73 -7.25
C MET A 111 9.38 -2.63 -7.51
N SER A 112 9.29 -3.52 -8.49
CA SER A 112 10.42 -4.40 -8.84
C SER A 112 11.65 -3.61 -9.32
N PHE A 113 11.44 -2.48 -9.99
CA PHE A 113 12.52 -1.59 -10.39
C PHE A 113 13.17 -0.91 -9.18
N GLU A 114 12.37 -0.43 -8.23
CA GLU A 114 12.87 0.15 -6.98
C GLU A 114 13.73 -0.84 -6.19
N ASP A 115 13.25 -2.06 -5.97
CA ASP A 115 13.97 -3.09 -5.21
C ASP A 115 15.30 -3.48 -5.85
N ARG A 116 15.38 -3.45 -7.18
CA ARG A 116 16.63 -3.70 -7.91
C ARG A 116 17.60 -2.52 -7.84
N LEU A 117 17.09 -1.30 -7.84
CA LEU A 117 17.91 -0.09 -7.83
C LEU A 117 18.44 0.21 -6.41
N PHE A 118 17.65 -0.10 -5.38
CA PHE A 118 17.96 0.11 -3.97
C PHE A 118 17.67 -1.15 -3.14
N PRO A 119 18.54 -2.18 -3.23
CA PRO A 119 18.34 -3.45 -2.53
C PRO A 119 18.47 -3.35 -1.02
N GLU A 120 19.08 -2.28 -0.52
CA GLU A 120 19.20 -2.00 0.91
C GLU A 120 17.85 -1.63 1.50
N GLU A 121 17.55 -2.14 2.70
CA GLU A 121 16.30 -1.78 3.38
C GLU A 121 16.28 -0.31 3.76
N VAL A 122 17.42 0.23 4.22
CA VAL A 122 17.57 1.64 4.61
C VAL A 122 18.84 2.24 4.00
N SER A 123 18.68 3.26 3.14
CA SER A 123 19.78 4.07 2.62
C SER A 123 19.34 5.50 2.33
N LYS A 124 20.30 6.44 2.25
CA LYS A 124 20.00 7.86 1.99
C LYS A 124 19.36 8.01 0.62
N GLU A 125 19.87 7.27 -0.36
CA GLU A 125 19.44 7.28 -1.74
C GLU A 125 17.99 6.79 -1.87
N LYS A 126 17.63 5.71 -1.16
CA LYS A 126 16.26 5.18 -1.10
C LYS A 126 15.30 6.16 -0.43
N ILE A 127 15.71 6.81 0.67
CA ILE A 127 14.92 7.85 1.35
C ILE A 127 14.64 9.02 0.40
N VAL A 128 15.66 9.53 -0.30
CA VAL A 128 15.51 10.64 -1.25
C VAL A 128 14.62 10.23 -2.42
N PHE A 129 14.81 9.03 -2.96
CA PHE A 129 13.96 8.50 -4.03
C PHE A 129 12.49 8.42 -3.63
N ARG A 130 12.18 7.84 -2.46
CA ARG A 130 10.81 7.79 -1.93
C ARG A 130 10.22 9.17 -1.67
N ALA A 131 11.03 10.13 -1.20
CA ALA A 131 10.59 11.53 -1.05
C ALA A 131 10.23 12.18 -2.40
N ILE A 132 11.02 11.95 -3.45
CA ILE A 132 10.72 12.42 -4.81
C ILE A 132 9.43 11.77 -5.34
N LEU A 133 9.24 10.46 -5.11
CA LEU A 133 8.00 9.77 -5.49
C LEU A 133 6.78 10.36 -4.77
N ILE A 134 6.87 10.65 -3.47
CA ILE A 134 5.79 11.30 -2.71
C ILE A 134 5.45 12.64 -3.35
N LEU A 135 6.45 13.50 -3.62
CA LEU A 135 6.23 14.80 -4.25
C LEU A 135 5.60 14.66 -5.64
N GLY A 136 6.06 13.69 -6.44
CA GLY A 136 5.51 13.39 -7.75
C GLY A 136 4.04 12.92 -7.68
N MET A 137 3.70 12.06 -6.73
CA MET A 137 2.33 11.57 -6.52
C MET A 137 1.40 12.66 -5.98
N ILE A 138 1.86 13.51 -5.07
CA ILE A 138 1.11 14.70 -4.60
C ILE A 138 0.89 15.65 -5.77
N GLY A 139 1.94 15.94 -6.53
CA GLY A 139 1.85 16.77 -7.74
C GLY A 139 0.79 16.22 -8.70
N PHE A 140 0.88 14.92 -9.03
CA PHE A 140 -0.09 14.21 -9.87
C PHE A 140 -1.52 14.30 -9.33
N TYR A 141 -1.71 14.07 -8.02
CA TYR A 141 -3.02 14.12 -7.36
C TYR A 141 -3.71 15.48 -7.54
N PHE A 142 -2.94 16.59 -7.49
CA PHE A 142 -3.44 17.95 -7.66
C PHE A 142 -3.33 18.49 -9.09
N THR A 143 -2.83 17.70 -10.05
CA THR A 143 -2.71 18.18 -11.44
C THR A 143 -4.07 18.26 -12.16
N PRO A 144 -4.21 19.19 -13.12
CA PRO A 144 -5.37 19.22 -14.04
C PRO A 144 -5.55 17.93 -14.85
N ILE A 145 -4.50 17.12 -14.99
CA ILE A 145 -4.56 15.81 -15.65
C ILE A 145 -5.55 14.88 -14.92
N MET A 146 -5.67 14.98 -13.59
CA MET A 146 -6.66 14.21 -12.84
C MET A 146 -8.11 14.64 -13.13
N ASP A 147 -8.33 15.81 -13.71
CA ASP A 147 -9.65 16.23 -14.18
C ASP A 147 -10.00 15.66 -15.55
N TRP A 148 -9.00 15.20 -16.31
CA TRP A 148 -9.19 14.50 -17.58
C TRP A 148 -9.45 12.99 -17.40
N VAL A 149 -9.19 12.46 -16.21
CA VAL A 149 -9.48 11.06 -15.86
C VAL A 149 -11.00 10.87 -15.76
N PRO A 150 -11.58 9.86 -16.45
CA PRO A 150 -13.01 9.58 -16.36
C PRO A 150 -13.46 9.37 -14.91
N ARG A 151 -14.64 9.89 -14.56
CA ARG A 151 -15.17 9.84 -13.17
C ARG A 151 -15.17 8.43 -12.57
N PHE A 152 -15.46 7.40 -13.39
CA PHE A 152 -15.49 6.00 -12.95
C PHE A 152 -14.10 5.42 -12.60
N SER A 153 -13.02 6.02 -13.09
CA SER A 153 -11.64 5.64 -12.77
C SER A 153 -10.99 6.58 -11.75
N LYS A 154 -11.53 7.79 -11.58
CA LYS A 154 -10.94 8.83 -10.73
C LYS A 154 -10.90 8.42 -9.26
N GLU A 155 -12.00 7.94 -8.69
CA GLU A 155 -12.08 7.59 -7.27
C GLU A 155 -11.14 6.42 -6.87
N PRO A 156 -11.08 5.29 -7.62
CA PRO A 156 -10.10 4.23 -7.35
C PRO A 156 -8.64 4.68 -7.51
N ILE A 157 -8.34 5.51 -8.51
CA ILE A 157 -6.99 6.07 -8.71
C ILE A 157 -6.61 6.96 -7.52
N GLN A 158 -7.53 7.80 -7.06
CA GLN A 158 -7.31 8.64 -5.88
C GLN A 158 -7.11 7.81 -4.60
N LYS A 159 -7.86 6.71 -4.40
CA LYS A 159 -7.62 5.77 -3.29
C LYS A 159 -6.20 5.25 -3.29
N ASN A 160 -5.77 4.70 -4.42
CA ASN A 160 -4.45 4.09 -4.56
C ASN A 160 -3.34 5.12 -4.35
N ILE A 161 -3.47 6.34 -4.91
CA ILE A 161 -2.50 7.42 -4.69
C ILE A 161 -2.42 7.77 -3.20
N LEU A 162 -3.55 7.91 -2.50
CA LEU A 162 -3.56 8.24 -1.08
C LEU A 162 -2.93 7.15 -0.21
N ILE A 163 -3.22 5.87 -0.48
CA ILE A 163 -2.60 4.72 0.19
C ILE A 163 -1.09 4.73 -0.03
N MET A 164 -0.65 4.95 -1.28
CA MET A 164 0.77 4.94 -1.63
C MET A 164 1.53 6.11 -1.02
N ILE A 165 0.98 7.33 -1.07
CA ILE A 165 1.59 8.50 -0.44
C ILE A 165 1.75 8.25 1.06
N SER A 166 0.71 7.76 1.73
CA SER A 166 0.77 7.58 3.19
C SER A 166 1.69 6.43 3.60
N TYR A 167 1.72 5.34 2.83
CA TYR A 167 2.70 4.26 2.97
C TYR A 167 4.14 4.77 2.82
N LEU A 168 4.43 5.50 1.75
CA LEU A 168 5.76 6.04 1.47
C LEU A 168 6.19 7.07 2.51
N CYS A 169 5.28 7.95 2.96
CA CYS A 169 5.54 8.90 4.03
C CYS A 169 5.93 8.19 5.32
N MET A 170 5.18 7.16 5.71
CA MET A 170 5.51 6.36 6.89
C MET A 170 6.84 5.64 6.70
N SER A 171 7.08 5.08 5.52
CA SER A 171 8.37 4.45 5.23
C SER A 171 9.55 5.42 5.34
N VAL A 172 9.43 6.64 4.80
CA VAL A 172 10.48 7.67 4.91
C VAL A 172 10.71 8.02 6.38
N ALA A 173 9.64 8.12 7.17
CA ALA A 173 9.73 8.39 8.61
C ALA A 173 10.46 7.25 9.35
N THR A 174 10.08 5.99 9.15
CA THR A 174 10.76 4.84 9.79
C THR A 174 12.22 4.76 9.37
N MET A 175 12.51 4.86 8.07
CA MET A 175 13.88 4.81 7.53
C MET A 175 14.75 5.94 8.07
N SER A 176 14.21 7.17 8.13
CA SER A 176 14.92 8.32 8.69
C SER A 176 15.20 8.13 10.18
N TYR A 177 14.21 7.65 10.94
CA TYR A 177 14.40 7.35 12.36
C TYR A 177 15.50 6.30 12.58
N LEU A 178 15.51 5.22 11.81
CA LEU A 178 16.54 4.19 11.91
C LEU A 178 17.92 4.71 11.50
N PHE A 179 17.99 5.49 10.42
CA PHE A 179 19.24 6.03 9.89
C PHE A 179 19.90 7.04 10.84
N TYR A 180 19.12 7.92 11.48
CA TYR A 180 19.64 8.97 12.36
C TYR A 180 19.60 8.61 13.85
N GLY A 181 18.72 7.71 14.26
CA GLY A 181 18.52 7.26 15.63
C GLY A 181 19.48 6.16 16.06
N ASN A 182 19.87 5.25 15.16
CA ASN A 182 20.92 4.25 15.42
C ASN A 182 22.32 4.84 15.21
N LYS A 183 22.67 5.90 15.96
CA LYS A 183 24.09 6.11 16.30
C LYS A 183 24.55 4.84 17.01
N PRO A 184 25.75 4.30 16.68
CA PRO A 184 26.19 3.04 17.25
C PRO A 184 26.10 3.13 18.76
N GLN A 185 25.31 2.24 19.38
CA GLN A 185 25.53 1.90 20.78
C GLN A 185 27.00 1.50 20.85
N LYS A 186 27.84 2.36 21.44
CA LYS A 186 29.24 2.03 21.76
C LYS A 186 29.20 0.65 22.41
N ALA A 187 29.81 -0.34 21.76
CA ALA A 187 30.15 -1.58 22.40
C ALA A 187 30.92 -1.22 23.67
N ILE A 188 30.28 -1.45 24.82
CA ILE A 188 30.95 -1.38 26.11
C ILE A 188 31.81 -2.65 26.12
N ASN A 189 33.10 -2.47 25.79
CA ASN A 189 34.14 -3.43 26.13
C ASN A 189 34.30 -3.52 27.64
#